data_AF-A0AAU2VTH1-F1
#
_entry.id   AF-A0AAU2VTH1-F1
#
_cell.length_a   1.000
_cell.length_b   1.000
_cell.length_c   1.000
_cell.angle_alpha   90.00
_cell.angle_beta   90.00
_cell.angle_gamma   90.00
#
_symmetry.space_group_name_H-M   'P 1'
#
loop_
_entity.id
_entity.type
_entity.pdbx_description
1 polymer ?
#
loop_
_entity_poly.entity_id
_entity_poly.type
_entity_poly.pdbx_seq_one_letter_code
_entity_poly.pdbx_strand_id
1 'polypeptide(L)'
;MSQTVPRHETVSPHETVPRHETVPRHETVRPPRPDATSWSTDPYANALRNGHGPLFLRRTDGWLLPLDVERWCAGADAADLSALHRCEGPVLDIGCGPGRLVAALAARGHRALGIDVSEAAVARTLRLGGSALHRSVFEPLPGEGRWGTVLLVDGNIGIGGDPRRLLHRTAAVLAPGGLLIAETAPQDIDERVRVQLDDGRAGRDRSAPAAPFPWARLGTPALLRYAGLLGWHTADQWEADDRTFVALRRSRNVLTTSQSADSTQSAAVISSQFPRNTSGESPVAGS
;
A
#
# COMPACT_ATOMS: atom_id res chain seq x y z
N MET A 1 -22.29 44.38 65.28
CA MET A 1 -21.66 44.95 66.48
C MET A 1 -20.68 43.92 67.00
N SER A 2 -19.38 44.12 67.17
CA SER A 2 -18.44 45.21 66.89
C SER A 2 -17.04 44.59 66.98
N GLN A 3 -16.14 45.04 66.09
CA GLN A 3 -14.69 45.32 66.26
C GLN A 3 -13.82 44.29 67.03
N THR A 4 -12.61 43.95 66.57
CA THR A 4 -11.41 44.79 66.72
C THR A 4 -10.20 44.06 66.12
N VAL A 5 -9.26 44.81 65.50
CA VAL A 5 -7.89 44.38 65.13
C VAL A 5 -6.93 45.12 66.08
N PRO A 6 -5.87 44.50 66.66
CA PRO A 6 -4.51 44.83 66.18
C PRO A 6 -3.40 43.76 66.35
N ARG A 7 -2.53 43.72 65.32
CA ARG A 7 -1.05 43.73 65.26
C ARG A 7 -0.12 43.05 66.30
N HIS A 8 0.93 42.47 65.68
CA HIS A 8 2.35 42.32 66.04
C HIS A 8 2.80 41.26 67.04
N GLU A 9 3.58 40.30 66.53
CA GLU A 9 4.78 39.81 67.19
C GLU A 9 5.84 39.42 66.15
N THR A 10 7.09 39.68 66.49
CA THR A 10 8.30 39.61 65.67
C THR A 10 9.33 38.71 66.35
N VAL A 11 9.98 37.84 65.57
CA VAL A 11 11.41 37.41 65.66
C VAL A 11 11.75 36.42 66.80
N SER A 12 12.33 35.23 66.59
CA SER A 12 13.68 34.85 66.06
C SER A 12 13.84 33.30 66.13
N PRO A 13 14.99 32.63 65.83
CA PRO A 13 16.13 32.87 64.91
C PRO A 13 16.52 31.58 64.10
N HIS A 14 17.74 31.57 63.52
CA HIS A 14 18.46 30.50 62.79
C HIS A 14 18.21 30.48 61.27
N GLU A 15 19.19 30.44 60.37
CA GLU A 15 20.63 30.26 60.51
C GLU A 15 21.33 30.75 59.22
N THR A 16 22.64 30.80 59.33
CA THR A 16 23.67 31.44 58.52
C THR A 16 23.78 30.95 57.07
N VAL A 17 24.14 31.89 56.19
CA VAL A 17 24.46 31.76 54.76
C VAL A 17 25.70 30.89 54.49
N PRO A 18 25.75 30.18 53.34
CA PRO A 18 26.98 30.15 52.56
C PRO A 18 26.80 30.67 51.13
N ARG A 19 27.87 31.32 50.67
CA ARG A 19 28.03 31.96 49.36
C ARG A 19 28.53 30.97 48.31
N HIS A 20 28.04 31.18 47.08
CA HIS A 20 28.65 30.97 45.77
C HIS A 20 29.35 29.64 45.45
N GLU A 21 28.63 28.79 44.72
CA GLU A 21 29.21 28.01 43.63
C GLU A 21 28.64 28.51 42.28
N THR A 22 29.53 28.99 41.43
CA THR A 22 29.25 29.31 40.03
C THR A 22 29.01 28.02 39.25
N VAL A 23 27.77 27.79 38.83
CA VAL A 23 27.39 26.74 37.88
C VAL A 23 27.95 27.11 36.50
N PRO A 24 28.68 26.22 35.80
CA PRO A 24 29.18 26.52 34.47
C PRO A 24 27.99 26.67 33.51
N ARG A 25 28.01 27.75 32.70
CA ARG A 25 27.03 27.94 31.63
C ARG A 25 27.10 26.75 30.70
N HIS A 26 25.98 26.05 30.53
CA HIS A 26 25.82 25.05 29.48
C HIS A 26 26.09 25.71 28.13
N GLU A 27 27.28 25.43 27.61
CA GLU A 27 27.61 25.70 26.21
C GLU A 27 26.62 24.86 25.39
N THR A 28 25.73 25.55 24.69
CA THR A 28 24.77 24.90 23.79
C THR A 28 25.58 24.30 22.66
N VAL A 29 25.88 23.00 22.78
CA VAL A 29 26.44 22.20 21.69
C VAL A 29 25.44 22.25 20.55
N ARG A 30 25.71 23.14 19.58
CA ARG A 30 24.98 23.17 18.32
C ARG A 30 25.17 21.79 17.68
N PRO A 31 24.10 21.08 17.29
CA PRO A 31 24.26 19.77 16.69
C PRO A 31 25.19 19.89 15.47
N PRO A 32 26.11 18.94 15.27
CA PRO A 32 26.96 18.95 14.10
C PRO A 32 26.06 19.04 12.87
N ARG A 33 26.35 19.99 11.99
CA ARG A 33 25.76 19.97 10.64
C ARG A 33 26.17 18.62 10.04
N PRO A 34 25.24 17.84 9.45
CA PRO A 34 25.64 16.61 8.81
C PRO A 34 26.68 16.96 7.74
N ASP A 35 27.89 16.42 7.92
CA ASP A 35 28.96 16.56 6.95
C ASP A 35 28.45 16.14 5.57
N ALA A 36 28.74 16.97 4.57
CA ALA A 36 28.32 16.80 3.19
C ALA A 36 28.91 15.55 2.50
N THR A 37 29.53 14.65 3.25
CA THR A 37 30.15 13.40 2.81
C THR A 37 29.42 12.13 3.24
N SER A 38 28.30 12.23 3.98
CA SER A 38 27.47 11.05 4.38
C SER A 38 26.35 10.68 3.38
N TRP A 39 26.39 11.24 2.17
CA TRP A 39 25.26 11.24 1.20
C TRP A 39 25.11 9.98 0.33
N SER A 40 25.85 8.88 0.57
CA SER A 40 26.00 7.84 -0.48
C SER A 40 25.85 6.38 -0.08
N THR A 41 25.35 6.00 1.10
CA THR A 41 25.32 4.57 1.49
C THR A 41 23.93 3.96 1.53
N ASP A 42 23.07 4.32 0.56
CA ASP A 42 21.93 3.48 0.19
C ASP A 42 22.24 2.82 -1.17
N PRO A 43 22.45 1.49 -1.22
CA PRO A 43 22.66 0.73 -2.46
C PRO A 43 21.62 1.04 -3.53
N TYR A 44 20.35 1.21 -3.16
CA TYR A 44 19.28 1.50 -4.11
C TYR A 44 19.41 2.93 -4.66
N ALA A 45 19.57 3.94 -3.80
CA ALA A 45 19.79 5.31 -4.25
C ALA A 45 21.02 5.45 -5.16
N ASN A 46 22.11 4.72 -4.89
CA ASN A 46 23.29 4.68 -5.76
C ASN A 46 22.96 4.11 -7.14
N ALA A 47 22.30 2.94 -7.17
CA ALA A 47 21.92 2.31 -8.42
C ALA A 47 21.00 3.20 -9.26
N LEU A 48 20.02 3.86 -8.63
CA LEU A 48 19.13 4.81 -9.31
C LEU A 48 19.85 6.06 -9.81
N ARG A 49 20.87 6.55 -9.12
CA ARG A 49 21.70 7.68 -9.60
C ARG A 49 22.53 7.29 -10.81
N ASN A 50 23.09 6.08 -10.78
CA ASN A 50 23.94 5.56 -11.85
C ASN A 50 23.12 5.07 -13.05
N GLY A 51 21.84 4.77 -12.84
CA GLY A 51 20.94 4.23 -13.87
C GLY A 51 21.21 2.76 -14.21
N HIS A 52 22.03 2.07 -13.42
CA HIS A 52 22.39 0.67 -13.64
C HIS A 52 22.76 -0.02 -12.32
N GLY A 53 22.69 -1.34 -12.32
CA GLY A 53 23.09 -2.18 -11.19
C GLY A 53 24.62 -2.37 -11.06
N PRO A 54 25.07 -3.44 -10.40
CA PRO A 54 24.26 -4.51 -9.85
C PRO A 54 23.50 -4.07 -8.60
N LEU A 55 22.28 -4.59 -8.43
CA LEU A 55 21.50 -4.45 -7.20
C LEU A 55 20.72 -5.74 -6.97
N PHE A 56 20.66 -6.19 -5.72
CA PHE A 56 20.00 -7.42 -5.33
C PHE A 56 19.18 -7.23 -4.06
N LEU A 57 18.13 -8.04 -3.92
CA LEU A 57 17.63 -8.44 -2.60
C LEU A 57 18.42 -9.66 -2.13
N ARG A 58 19.04 -9.56 -0.96
CA ARG A 58 19.83 -10.63 -0.34
C ARG A 58 19.11 -11.17 0.89
N ARG A 59 18.94 -12.49 0.97
CA ARG A 59 18.50 -13.20 2.18
C ARG A 59 19.71 -13.62 3.02
N THR A 60 19.49 -13.88 4.31
CA THR A 60 20.56 -14.23 5.27
C THR A 60 21.30 -15.53 4.96
N ASP A 61 20.70 -16.42 4.16
CA ASP A 61 21.31 -17.68 3.73
C ASP A 61 22.10 -17.55 2.41
N GLY A 62 22.30 -16.32 1.92
CA GLY A 62 23.08 -16.03 0.72
C GLY A 62 22.28 -16.07 -0.58
N TRP A 63 20.98 -16.35 -0.54
CA TRP A 63 20.13 -16.22 -1.73
C TRP A 63 20.09 -14.77 -2.22
N LEU A 64 20.17 -14.58 -3.54
CA LEU A 64 20.13 -13.29 -4.22
C LEU A 64 19.02 -13.26 -5.26
N LEU A 65 18.23 -12.19 -5.26
CA LEU A 65 17.32 -11.83 -6.34
C LEU A 65 17.84 -10.58 -7.04
N PRO A 66 18.22 -10.65 -8.33
CA PRO A 66 18.62 -9.47 -9.10
C PRO A 66 17.44 -8.51 -9.27
N LEU A 67 17.76 -7.21 -9.17
CA LEU A 67 16.84 -6.11 -9.41
C LEU A 67 17.25 -5.40 -10.71
N ASP A 68 16.29 -5.25 -11.63
CA ASP A 68 16.53 -4.74 -12.99
C ASP A 68 16.49 -3.21 -13.01
N VAL A 69 17.54 -2.59 -12.47
CA VAL A 69 17.65 -1.15 -12.30
C VAL A 69 17.63 -0.44 -13.65
N GLU A 70 18.29 -1.02 -14.65
CA GLU A 70 18.37 -0.52 -16.02
C GLU A 70 16.97 -0.42 -16.63
N ARG A 71 16.14 -1.46 -16.54
CA ARG A 71 14.74 -1.41 -16.98
C ARG A 71 13.96 -0.36 -16.24
N TRP A 72 14.08 -0.31 -14.91
CA TRP A 72 13.34 0.68 -14.12
C TRP A 72 13.71 2.11 -14.52
N CYS A 73 14.98 2.34 -14.82
CA CYS A 73 15.54 3.63 -15.20
C CYS A 73 15.23 4.03 -16.65
N ALA A 74 14.85 3.08 -17.50
CA ALA A 74 14.44 3.31 -18.87
C ALA A 74 12.99 3.84 -18.97
N GLY A 75 12.53 4.06 -20.20
CA GLY A 75 11.11 4.33 -20.47
C GLY A 75 10.25 3.09 -20.27
N ALA A 76 8.94 3.28 -20.11
CA ALA A 76 7.98 2.18 -20.03
C ALA A 76 8.04 1.31 -21.32
N ASP A 77 8.18 0.00 -21.15
CA ASP A 77 8.24 -0.98 -22.24
C ASP A 77 6.84 -1.47 -22.68
N ALA A 78 6.77 -2.42 -23.61
CA ALA A 78 5.50 -2.92 -24.13
C ALA A 78 4.69 -3.66 -23.05
N ALA A 79 5.33 -4.41 -22.17
CA ALA A 79 4.69 -5.01 -21.00
C ALA A 79 4.12 -3.98 -20.02
N ASP A 80 4.87 -2.92 -19.70
CA ASP A 80 4.38 -1.81 -18.90
C ASP A 80 3.15 -1.17 -19.56
N LEU A 81 3.23 -0.85 -20.85
CA LEU A 81 2.13 -0.25 -21.60
C LEU A 81 0.88 -1.14 -21.61
N SER A 82 1.05 -2.47 -21.64
CA SER A 82 -0.07 -3.41 -21.57
C SER A 82 -0.89 -3.26 -20.27
N ALA A 83 -0.22 -2.94 -19.15
CA ALA A 83 -0.86 -2.65 -17.88
C ALA A 83 -1.43 -1.22 -17.85
N LEU A 84 -0.68 -0.24 -18.36
CA LEU A 84 -1.12 1.16 -18.36
C LEU A 84 -2.37 1.39 -19.22
N HIS A 85 -2.56 0.62 -20.30
CA HIS A 85 -3.76 0.70 -21.15
C HIS A 85 -5.04 0.27 -20.44
N ARG A 86 -4.93 -0.51 -19.36
CA ARG A 86 -6.06 -0.98 -18.55
C ARG A 86 -6.36 -0.04 -17.37
N CYS A 87 -5.55 1.00 -17.16
CA CYS A 87 -5.75 1.93 -16.07
C CYS A 87 -7.01 2.78 -16.28
N GLU A 88 -7.80 2.90 -15.22
CA GLU A 88 -9.03 3.67 -15.15
C GLU A 88 -8.90 4.79 -14.10
N GLY A 89 -9.41 5.98 -14.44
CA GLY A 89 -9.42 7.12 -13.51
C GLY A 89 -8.02 7.59 -13.07
N PRO A 90 -7.93 8.27 -11.90
CA PRO A 90 -6.66 8.62 -11.30
C PRO A 90 -5.88 7.37 -10.86
N VAL A 91 -4.57 7.36 -11.09
CA VAL A 91 -3.71 6.19 -10.87
C VAL A 91 -2.71 6.44 -9.75
N LEU A 92 -2.64 5.51 -8.79
CA LEU A 92 -1.61 5.48 -7.75
C LEU A 92 -0.61 4.35 -8.06
N ASP A 93 0.66 4.69 -8.20
CA ASP A 93 1.75 3.73 -8.40
C ASP A 93 2.51 3.53 -7.07
N ILE A 94 2.34 2.36 -6.45
CA ILE A 94 2.92 2.04 -5.14
C ILE A 94 4.29 1.40 -5.34
N GLY A 95 5.33 2.00 -4.78
CA GLY A 95 6.72 1.61 -5.04
C GLY A 95 7.15 2.04 -6.43
N CYS A 96 6.86 3.30 -6.80
CA CYS A 96 7.00 3.79 -8.17
C CYS A 96 8.45 3.79 -8.69
N GLY A 97 9.43 3.62 -7.80
CA GLY A 97 10.85 3.64 -8.11
C GLY A 97 11.24 4.90 -8.88
N PRO A 98 12.11 4.79 -9.90
CA PRO A 98 12.56 5.95 -10.69
C PRO A 98 11.48 6.57 -11.58
N GLY A 99 10.22 6.13 -11.51
CA GLY A 99 9.08 6.88 -12.02
C GLY A 99 8.67 6.61 -13.45
N ARG A 100 9.17 5.55 -14.09
CA ARG A 100 8.86 5.29 -15.52
C ARG A 100 7.36 5.15 -15.80
N LEU A 101 6.63 4.46 -14.92
CA LEU A 101 5.19 4.25 -15.08
C LEU A 101 4.41 5.53 -14.82
N VAL A 102 4.76 6.28 -13.77
CA VAL A 102 4.17 7.59 -13.47
C VAL A 102 4.35 8.57 -14.63
N ALA A 103 5.56 8.65 -15.18
CA ALA A 103 5.86 9.52 -16.32
C ALA A 103 5.09 9.08 -17.57
N ALA A 104 5.02 7.78 -17.87
CA ALA A 104 4.26 7.26 -19.00
C ALA A 104 2.75 7.50 -18.86
N LEU A 105 2.18 7.34 -17.66
CA LEU A 105 0.79 7.68 -17.37
C LEU A 105 0.50 9.17 -17.57
N ALA A 106 1.37 10.04 -17.07
CA ALA A 106 1.24 11.49 -17.24
C ALA A 106 1.29 11.89 -18.71
N ALA A 107 2.22 11.34 -19.49
CA ALA A 107 2.33 11.56 -20.94
C ALA A 107 1.07 11.11 -21.71
N ARG A 108 0.32 10.16 -21.15
CA ARG A 108 -0.96 9.66 -21.70
C ARG A 108 -2.20 10.42 -21.18
N GLY A 109 -2.01 11.49 -20.40
CA GLY A 109 -3.08 12.32 -19.88
C GLY A 109 -3.75 11.78 -18.60
N HIS A 110 -3.23 10.73 -17.98
CA HIS A 110 -3.74 10.28 -16.69
C HIS A 110 -3.28 11.21 -15.56
N ARG A 111 -4.15 11.41 -14.58
CA ARG A 111 -3.76 11.94 -13.27
C ARG A 111 -3.06 10.83 -12.49
N ALA A 112 -1.74 10.83 -12.47
CA ALA A 112 -0.93 9.80 -11.81
C ALA A 112 -0.12 10.36 -10.64
N LEU A 113 0.03 9.54 -9.59
CA LEU A 113 0.89 9.80 -8.45
C LEU A 113 1.71 8.55 -8.12
N GLY A 114 3.02 8.69 -8.04
CA GLY A 114 3.90 7.68 -7.46
C GLY A 114 4.11 7.87 -5.95
N ILE A 115 4.28 6.77 -5.23
CA ILE A 115 4.85 6.80 -3.88
C ILE A 115 6.03 5.85 -3.77
N ASP A 116 7.08 6.27 -3.08
CA ASP A 116 8.24 5.45 -2.80
C ASP A 116 8.85 5.85 -1.45
N VAL A 117 9.55 4.92 -0.78
CA VAL A 117 10.27 5.16 0.48
C VAL A 117 11.70 5.64 0.25
N SER A 118 12.17 5.68 -0.99
CA SER A 118 13.46 6.24 -1.40
C SER A 118 13.30 7.68 -1.89
N GLU A 119 13.99 8.61 -1.22
CA GLU A 119 14.07 10.01 -1.67
C GLU A 119 14.69 10.12 -3.07
N ALA A 120 15.67 9.27 -3.39
CA ALA A 120 16.32 9.26 -4.70
C ALA A 120 15.35 8.85 -5.83
N ALA A 121 14.49 7.87 -5.58
CA ALA A 121 13.42 7.44 -6.48
C ALA A 121 12.45 8.60 -6.75
N VAL A 122 11.92 9.22 -5.69
CA VAL A 122 11.00 10.36 -5.78
C VAL A 122 11.62 11.53 -6.53
N ALA A 123 12.85 11.93 -6.17
CA ALA A 123 13.54 13.02 -6.82
C ALA A 123 13.77 12.75 -8.32
N ARG A 124 14.03 11.49 -8.70
CA ARG A 124 14.15 11.11 -10.12
C ARG A 124 12.80 11.17 -10.83
N THR A 125 11.74 10.66 -10.24
CA THR A 125 10.37 10.74 -10.81
C THR A 125 9.96 12.19 -11.08
N LEU A 126 10.23 13.10 -10.14
CA LEU A 126 9.96 14.53 -10.32
C LEU A 126 10.77 15.12 -11.49
N ARG A 127 12.06 14.76 -11.63
CA ARG A 127 12.89 15.20 -12.76
C ARG A 127 12.42 14.67 -14.12
N LEU A 128 11.80 13.49 -14.15
CA LEU A 128 11.18 12.93 -15.36
C LEU A 128 9.84 13.60 -15.72
N GLY A 129 9.35 14.53 -14.90
CA GLY A 129 8.05 15.19 -15.10
C GLY A 129 6.87 14.42 -14.50
N GLY A 130 7.12 13.35 -13.74
CA GLY A 130 6.10 12.64 -12.97
C GLY A 130 5.80 13.33 -11.63
N SER A 131 4.64 13.04 -11.04
CA SER A 131 4.31 13.44 -9.66
C SER A 131 4.61 12.29 -8.70
N ALA A 132 5.38 12.54 -7.64
CA ALA A 132 5.68 11.53 -6.63
C ALA A 132 5.79 12.09 -5.20
N LEU A 133 5.54 11.24 -4.21
CA LEU A 133 5.74 11.54 -2.78
C LEU A 133 6.69 10.54 -2.13
N HIS A 134 7.56 11.04 -1.25
CA HIS A 134 8.34 10.22 -0.34
C HIS A 134 7.43 9.75 0.79
N ARG A 135 6.91 8.52 0.66
CA ARG A 135 5.87 7.99 1.56
C ARG A 135 5.75 6.48 1.48
N SER A 136 5.44 5.85 2.60
CA SER A 136 5.03 4.44 2.62
C SER A 136 3.56 4.29 2.25
N VAL A 137 3.19 3.22 1.54
CA VAL A 137 1.78 2.86 1.31
C VAL A 137 1.00 2.70 2.61
N PHE A 138 1.67 2.33 3.71
CA PHE A 138 1.05 2.10 5.01
C PHE A 138 0.83 3.37 5.84
N GLU A 139 1.26 4.53 5.33
CA GLU A 139 0.98 5.84 5.91
C GLU A 139 -0.24 6.48 5.23
N PRO A 140 -0.87 7.52 5.82
CA PRO A 140 -1.95 8.25 5.17
C PRO A 140 -1.53 8.79 3.81
N LEU A 141 -2.32 8.61 2.77
CA LEU A 141 -2.05 9.06 1.40
C LEU A 141 -3.04 10.15 0.98
N PRO A 142 -2.68 11.06 0.06
CA PRO A 142 -3.68 11.92 -0.56
C PRO A 142 -4.67 11.10 -1.38
N GLY A 143 -5.94 11.52 -1.40
CA GLY A 143 -6.93 10.92 -2.29
C GLY A 143 -7.36 9.49 -1.94
N GLU A 144 -7.15 9.01 -0.70
CA GLU A 144 -7.70 7.71 -0.27
C GLU A 144 -9.20 7.61 -0.54
N GLY A 145 -9.64 6.44 -1.00
CA GLY A 145 -11.00 6.18 -1.42
C GLY A 145 -11.39 6.82 -2.76
N ARG A 146 -10.45 7.40 -3.52
CA ARG A 146 -10.71 8.11 -4.78
C ARG A 146 -9.82 7.67 -5.95
N TRP A 147 -8.86 6.79 -5.72
CA TRP A 147 -8.01 6.26 -6.79
C TRP A 147 -8.79 5.29 -7.67
N GLY A 148 -8.83 5.53 -8.97
CA GLY A 148 -9.50 4.64 -9.92
C GLY A 148 -8.70 3.37 -10.16
N THR A 149 -7.37 3.50 -10.19
CA THR A 149 -6.43 2.38 -10.34
C THR A 149 -5.28 2.47 -9.35
N VAL A 150 -4.83 1.31 -8.85
CA VAL A 150 -3.58 1.13 -8.11
C VAL A 150 -2.69 0.15 -8.86
N LEU A 151 -1.41 0.48 -8.98
CA LEU A 151 -0.38 -0.38 -9.57
C LEU A 151 0.52 -0.98 -8.49
N LEU A 152 0.81 -2.28 -8.65
CA LEU A 152 1.81 -3.05 -7.91
C LEU A 152 2.67 -3.83 -8.91
N VAL A 153 3.56 -3.14 -9.61
CA VAL A 153 4.40 -3.66 -10.70
C VAL A 153 5.83 -3.91 -10.20
N ASP A 154 6.65 -4.70 -10.89
CA ASP A 154 8.05 -5.01 -10.52
C ASP A 154 8.21 -5.75 -9.18
N GLY A 155 7.23 -6.61 -8.85
CA GLY A 155 7.23 -7.36 -7.60
C GLY A 155 6.74 -6.56 -6.39
N ASN A 156 6.18 -5.36 -6.58
CA ASN A 156 5.69 -4.51 -5.51
C ASN A 156 4.53 -5.13 -4.69
N ILE A 157 3.90 -6.21 -5.17
CA ILE A 157 3.01 -7.05 -4.33
C ILE A 157 3.72 -7.64 -3.10
N GLY A 158 5.05 -7.62 -3.08
CA GLY A 158 5.91 -8.01 -1.98
C GLY A 158 6.10 -6.98 -0.85
N ILE A 159 5.70 -5.73 -1.06
CA ILE A 159 5.96 -4.62 -0.14
C ILE A 159 5.39 -4.91 1.26
N GLY A 160 6.26 -4.80 2.27
CA GLY A 160 5.93 -5.04 3.67
C GLY A 160 5.85 -6.51 4.07
N GLY A 161 6.05 -7.45 3.14
CA GLY A 161 6.13 -8.89 3.38
C GLY A 161 4.84 -9.59 3.83
N ASP A 162 3.73 -8.87 3.89
CA ASP A 162 2.40 -9.43 4.14
C ASP A 162 1.42 -9.03 3.03
N PRO A 163 1.24 -9.88 2.01
CA PRO A 163 0.33 -9.60 0.90
C PRO A 163 -1.12 -9.34 1.34
N ARG A 164 -1.58 -9.96 2.44
CA ARG A 164 -2.94 -9.71 2.95
C ARG A 164 -3.08 -8.27 3.44
N ARG A 165 -2.09 -7.79 4.22
CA ARG A 165 -2.06 -6.41 4.71
C ARG A 165 -1.95 -5.41 3.57
N LEU A 166 -1.14 -5.71 2.55
CA LEU A 166 -1.03 -4.85 1.35
C LEU A 166 -2.35 -4.80 0.58
N LEU A 167 -2.98 -5.95 0.29
CA LEU A 167 -4.28 -5.99 -0.38
C LEU A 167 -5.38 -5.25 0.40
N HIS A 168 -5.42 -5.41 1.73
CA HIS A 168 -6.35 -4.64 2.57
C HIS A 168 -6.08 -3.14 2.47
N ARG A 169 -4.80 -2.73 2.50
CA ARG A 169 -4.42 -1.32 2.35
C ARG A 169 -4.82 -0.79 0.97
N THR A 170 -4.56 -1.54 -0.10
CA THR A 170 -4.96 -1.20 -1.47
C THR A 170 -6.47 -1.01 -1.59
N ALA A 171 -7.26 -1.86 -0.93
CA ALA A 171 -8.72 -1.71 -0.92
C ALA A 171 -9.18 -0.39 -0.28
N ALA A 172 -8.46 0.13 0.71
CA ALA A 172 -8.81 1.38 1.39
C ALA A 172 -8.46 2.64 0.56
N VAL A 173 -7.45 2.56 -0.30
CA VAL A 173 -7.02 3.71 -1.13
C VAL A 173 -7.82 3.80 -2.43
N LEU A 174 -8.29 2.67 -2.97
CA LEU A 174 -9.12 2.64 -4.17
C LEU A 174 -10.51 3.23 -3.93
N ALA A 175 -11.04 3.87 -4.97
CA ALA A 175 -12.45 4.18 -5.07
C ALA A 175 -13.31 2.90 -5.10
N PRO A 176 -14.60 2.97 -4.72
CA PRO A 176 -15.52 1.85 -4.91
C PRO A 176 -15.52 1.36 -6.36
N GLY A 177 -15.27 0.07 -6.56
CA GLY A 177 -15.16 -0.53 -7.90
C GLY A 177 -13.82 -0.28 -8.60
N GLY A 178 -12.86 0.38 -7.95
CA GLY A 178 -11.52 0.62 -8.50
C GLY A 178 -10.74 -0.65 -8.80
N LEU A 179 -9.70 -0.49 -9.61
CA LEU A 179 -8.90 -1.56 -10.18
C LEU A 179 -7.54 -1.66 -9.47
N LEU A 180 -7.17 -2.85 -9.02
CA LEU A 180 -5.76 -3.16 -8.71
C LEU A 180 -5.17 -3.89 -9.92
N ILE A 181 -4.06 -3.41 -10.46
CA ILE A 181 -3.23 -4.16 -11.39
C ILE A 181 -1.93 -4.54 -10.69
N ALA A 182 -1.64 -5.83 -10.63
CA ALA A 182 -0.44 -6.36 -10.00
C ALA A 182 0.35 -7.23 -10.99
N GLU A 183 1.67 -7.08 -10.99
CA GLU A 183 2.59 -8.04 -11.61
C GLU A 183 2.91 -9.15 -10.60
N THR A 184 2.89 -10.40 -11.07
CA THR A 184 3.22 -11.58 -10.26
C THR A 184 4.47 -12.25 -10.80
N ALA A 185 5.18 -12.98 -9.92
CA ALA A 185 6.26 -13.84 -10.37
C ALA A 185 5.72 -14.90 -11.35
N PRO A 186 6.48 -15.25 -12.40
CA PRO A 186 6.07 -16.28 -13.36
C PRO A 186 6.08 -17.69 -12.75
N GLN A 187 6.79 -17.88 -11.62
CA GLN A 187 6.78 -19.13 -10.88
C GLN A 187 5.58 -19.20 -9.90
N ASP A 188 5.05 -20.40 -9.67
CA ASP A 188 4.08 -20.63 -8.59
C ASP A 188 4.80 -20.60 -7.23
N ILE A 189 4.88 -19.40 -6.65
CA ILE A 189 5.53 -19.15 -5.37
C ILE A 189 4.61 -18.41 -4.41
N ASP A 190 4.76 -18.69 -3.11
CA ASP A 190 4.11 -17.98 -2.01
C ASP A 190 5.13 -17.87 -0.88
N GLU A 191 6.05 -16.91 -1.03
CA GLU A 191 7.22 -16.78 -0.16
C GLU A 191 7.12 -15.49 0.66
N ARG A 192 7.48 -15.57 1.94
CA ARG A 192 7.68 -14.42 2.83
C ARG A 192 9.05 -14.53 3.48
N VAL A 193 9.90 -13.54 3.27
CA VAL A 193 11.31 -13.56 3.66
C VAL A 193 11.72 -12.24 4.29
N ARG A 194 12.87 -12.23 4.97
CA ARG A 194 13.58 -11.00 5.30
C ARG A 194 14.77 -10.86 4.36
N VAL A 195 14.90 -9.68 3.77
CA VAL A 195 15.94 -9.36 2.80
C VAL A 195 16.60 -8.04 3.13
N GLN A 196 17.80 -7.82 2.61
CA GLN A 196 18.49 -6.55 2.62
C GLN A 196 18.87 -6.17 1.18
N LEU A 197 18.99 -4.86 0.91
CA LEU A 197 19.52 -4.40 -0.36
C LEU A 197 21.03 -4.63 -0.41
N ASP A 198 21.52 -5.00 -1.59
CA ASP A 198 22.92 -5.33 -1.80
C ASP A 198 23.39 -4.93 -3.20
N ASP A 199 24.50 -4.18 -3.30
CA ASP A 199 25.11 -3.73 -4.55
C ASP A 199 26.35 -4.55 -4.95
N GLY A 200 26.53 -5.74 -4.36
CA GLY A 200 27.71 -6.59 -4.53
C GLY A 200 28.96 -6.09 -3.80
N ARG A 201 28.89 -4.95 -3.08
CA ARG A 201 30.04 -4.35 -2.37
C ARG A 201 30.09 -4.68 -0.88
N ALA A 202 29.09 -5.37 -0.33
CA ALA A 202 28.93 -5.67 1.10
C ALA A 202 30.09 -6.48 1.75
N GLY A 203 31.13 -6.88 1.00
CA GLY A 203 32.37 -7.45 1.54
C GLY A 203 33.60 -6.54 1.49
N ARG A 204 33.48 -5.32 0.92
CA ARG A 204 34.61 -4.39 0.70
C ARG A 204 34.56 -3.16 1.58
N ASP A 205 33.38 -2.76 2.04
CA ASP A 205 33.17 -1.54 2.83
C ASP A 205 32.72 -1.88 4.25
N ARG A 206 33.25 -1.15 5.24
CA ARG A 206 32.98 -1.38 6.68
C ARG A 206 31.71 -0.66 7.18
N SER A 207 30.92 -0.08 6.28
CA SER A 207 29.64 0.52 6.62
C SER A 207 28.67 -0.54 7.16
N ALA A 208 27.90 -0.19 8.19
CA ALA A 208 26.90 -1.08 8.75
C ALA A 208 25.91 -1.50 7.64
N PRO A 209 25.66 -2.82 7.46
CA PRO A 209 24.71 -3.28 6.47
C PRO A 209 23.31 -2.72 6.77
N ALA A 210 22.56 -2.37 5.72
CA ALA A 210 21.18 -1.93 5.86
C ALA A 210 20.38 -3.02 6.61
N ALA A 211 19.53 -2.61 7.56
CA ALA A 211 18.75 -3.54 8.35
C ALA A 211 17.82 -4.38 7.46
N PRO A 212 17.74 -5.71 7.65
CA PRO A 212 16.85 -6.55 6.86
C PRO A 212 15.37 -6.14 7.04
N PHE A 213 14.60 -6.13 5.97
CA PHE A 213 13.18 -5.79 5.94
C PHE A 213 12.34 -6.95 5.40
N PRO A 214 11.05 -7.06 5.76
CA PRO A 214 10.17 -8.11 5.28
C PRO A 214 9.78 -7.88 3.81
N TRP A 215 9.80 -8.95 3.02
CA TRP A 215 9.42 -8.97 1.60
C TRP A 215 8.66 -10.25 1.29
N ALA A 216 7.72 -10.18 0.34
CA ALA A 216 7.01 -11.34 -0.15
C ALA A 216 7.20 -11.50 -1.67
N ARG A 217 7.07 -12.73 -2.15
CA ARG A 217 7.07 -13.03 -3.59
C ARG A 217 5.92 -13.96 -3.89
N LEU A 218 5.05 -13.54 -4.80
CA LEU A 218 3.84 -14.28 -5.15
C LEU A 218 3.79 -14.56 -6.64
N GLY A 219 3.50 -15.81 -6.99
CA GLY A 219 2.92 -16.18 -8.27
C GLY A 219 1.42 -15.89 -8.32
N THR A 220 0.84 -15.96 -9.52
CA THR A 220 -0.60 -15.70 -9.71
C THR A 220 -1.51 -16.56 -8.83
N PRO A 221 -1.31 -17.90 -8.69
CA PRO A 221 -2.19 -18.72 -7.86
C PRO A 221 -2.23 -18.26 -6.40
N ALA A 222 -1.09 -17.86 -5.84
CA ALA A 222 -1.01 -17.36 -4.48
C ALA A 222 -1.72 -16.00 -4.32
N LEU A 223 -1.49 -15.06 -5.24
CA LEU A 223 -2.18 -13.78 -5.23
C LEU A 223 -3.70 -13.98 -5.26
N LEU A 224 -4.22 -14.82 -6.16
CA LEU A 224 -5.66 -15.06 -6.28
C LEU A 224 -6.27 -15.69 -5.02
N ARG A 225 -5.56 -16.62 -4.35
CA ARG A 225 -6.01 -17.16 -3.05
C ARG A 225 -6.14 -16.07 -1.99
N TYR A 226 -5.14 -15.20 -1.84
CA TYR A 226 -5.19 -14.10 -0.87
C TYR A 226 -6.29 -13.09 -1.22
N ALA A 227 -6.42 -12.76 -2.50
CA ALA A 227 -7.41 -11.82 -3.03
C ALA A 227 -8.84 -12.31 -2.77
N GLY A 228 -9.14 -13.58 -3.08
CA GLY A 228 -10.47 -14.18 -2.88
C GLY A 228 -10.94 -14.13 -1.43
N LEU A 229 -10.07 -14.43 -0.47
CA LEU A 229 -10.37 -14.35 0.96
C LEU A 229 -10.71 -12.93 1.44
N LEU A 230 -10.30 -11.90 0.69
CA LEU A 230 -10.52 -10.49 0.98
C LEU A 230 -11.66 -9.88 0.14
N GLY A 231 -12.41 -10.72 -0.61
CA GLY A 231 -13.54 -10.29 -1.44
C GLY A 231 -13.14 -9.64 -2.76
N TRP A 232 -11.92 -9.88 -3.23
CA TRP A 232 -11.49 -9.51 -4.57
C TRP A 232 -11.83 -10.62 -5.56
N HIS A 233 -12.11 -10.23 -6.80
CA HIS A 233 -12.32 -11.12 -7.93
C HIS A 233 -11.43 -10.68 -9.10
N THR A 234 -11.04 -11.65 -9.92
CA THR A 234 -10.27 -11.41 -11.14
C THR A 234 -11.13 -10.71 -12.18
N ALA A 235 -10.67 -9.55 -12.63
CA ALA A 235 -11.26 -8.83 -13.75
C ALA A 235 -10.56 -9.16 -15.07
N ASP A 236 -9.24 -9.37 -15.05
CA ASP A 236 -8.44 -9.78 -16.20
C ASP A 236 -7.14 -10.45 -15.73
N GLN A 237 -6.53 -11.25 -16.60
CA GLN A 237 -5.20 -11.84 -16.41
C GLN A 237 -4.54 -11.97 -17.78
N TRP A 238 -3.31 -11.49 -17.91
CA TRP A 238 -2.58 -11.54 -19.19
C TRP A 238 -1.07 -11.64 -18.98
N GLU A 239 -0.38 -11.97 -20.06
CA GLU A 239 1.08 -11.97 -20.15
C GLU A 239 1.53 -10.99 -21.22
N ALA A 240 2.65 -10.31 -20.98
CA ALA A 240 3.32 -9.45 -21.95
C ALA A 240 4.81 -9.44 -21.66
N ASP A 241 5.66 -9.68 -22.67
CA ASP A 241 7.12 -9.81 -22.57
C ASP A 241 7.58 -10.64 -21.35
N ASP A 242 7.06 -11.87 -21.24
CA ASP A 242 7.36 -12.83 -20.16
C ASP A 242 6.97 -12.36 -18.73
N ARG A 243 6.20 -11.27 -18.62
CA ARG A 243 5.66 -10.75 -17.36
C ARG A 243 4.18 -11.07 -17.24
N THR A 244 3.78 -11.61 -16.10
CA THR A 244 2.39 -11.99 -15.83
C THR A 244 1.71 -10.93 -14.97
N PHE A 245 0.55 -10.47 -15.42
CA PHE A 245 -0.25 -9.45 -14.74
C PHE A 245 -1.64 -9.96 -14.39
N VAL A 246 -2.17 -9.45 -13.28
CA VAL A 246 -3.53 -9.73 -12.82
C VAL A 246 -4.22 -8.41 -12.51
N ALA A 247 -5.42 -8.23 -13.05
CA ALA A 247 -6.33 -7.15 -12.66
C ALA A 247 -7.38 -7.68 -11.69
N LEU A 248 -7.53 -7.03 -10.54
CA LEU A 248 -8.43 -7.41 -9.46
C LEU A 248 -9.39 -6.27 -9.15
N ARG A 249 -10.66 -6.61 -8.87
CA ARG A 249 -11.66 -5.70 -8.34
C ARG A 249 -12.29 -6.25 -7.09
N ARG A 250 -12.75 -5.36 -6.21
CA ARG A 250 -13.49 -5.77 -5.01
C ARG A 250 -14.98 -5.83 -5.31
N SER A 251 -15.64 -6.88 -4.85
CA SER A 251 -17.10 -6.94 -4.89
C SER A 251 -17.68 -5.78 -4.08
N ARG A 252 -18.70 -5.09 -4.62
CA ARG A 252 -19.46 -4.12 -3.84
C ARG A 252 -20.16 -4.88 -2.72
N ASN A 253 -19.86 -4.57 -1.47
CA ASN A 253 -20.72 -5.00 -0.36
C ASN A 253 -22.05 -4.29 -0.55
N VAL A 254 -23.03 -4.98 -1.13
CA VAL A 254 -24.42 -4.58 -1.00
C VAL A 254 -24.76 -4.88 0.45
N LEU A 255 -24.82 -3.84 1.28
CA LEU A 255 -25.55 -3.92 2.54
C LEU A 255 -27.01 -4.18 2.14
N THR A 256 -27.39 -5.45 2.04
CA THR A 256 -28.80 -5.83 2.07
C THR A 256 -29.28 -5.49 3.47
N THR A 257 -29.85 -4.30 3.64
CA THR A 257 -30.79 -4.03 4.72
C THR A 257 -31.95 -5.00 4.54
N SER A 258 -31.88 -6.12 5.24
CA SER A 258 -32.99 -7.05 5.40
C SER A 258 -34.11 -6.30 6.15
N GLN A 259 -35.01 -5.66 5.41
CA GLN A 259 -36.33 -5.39 5.94
C GLN A 259 -37.03 -6.74 6.03
N SER A 260 -37.00 -7.35 7.21
CA SER A 260 -38.03 -8.31 7.63
C SER A 260 -39.35 -7.55 7.64
N ALA A 261 -40.09 -7.62 6.53
CA ALA A 261 -41.52 -7.36 6.54
C ALA A 261 -42.20 -8.58 7.16
N ASP A 262 -42.67 -8.34 8.37
CA ASP A 262 -43.52 -9.14 9.23
C ASP A 262 -44.64 -9.86 8.45
N SER A 263 -44.66 -11.20 8.48
CA SER A 263 -45.75 -12.01 7.95
C SER A 263 -46.50 -12.68 9.11
N THR A 264 -47.37 -11.91 9.74
CA THR A 264 -48.45 -12.37 10.62
C THR A 264 -49.52 -11.30 10.54
N GLN A 265 -50.77 -11.50 10.13
CA GLN A 265 -51.74 -12.46 10.65
C GLN A 265 -53.06 -12.26 9.87
N SER A 266 -53.74 -13.33 9.49
CA SER A 266 -55.22 -13.37 9.49
C SER A 266 -55.70 -14.81 9.33
N ALA A 267 -56.45 -15.24 10.34
CA ALA A 267 -57.01 -16.57 10.52
C ALA A 267 -58.46 -16.64 10.00
N ALA A 268 -58.88 -17.80 9.51
CA ALA A 268 -60.25 -18.35 9.49
C ALA A 268 -60.15 -19.79 8.92
N VAL A 269 -60.00 -20.85 9.71
CA VAL A 269 -61.00 -21.70 10.39
C VAL A 269 -62.21 -22.13 9.51
N ILE A 270 -62.41 -23.47 9.47
CA ILE A 270 -63.67 -24.26 9.41
C ILE A 270 -64.01 -25.05 8.12
N SER A 271 -63.94 -26.39 8.31
CA SER A 271 -64.79 -27.53 7.84
C SER A 271 -65.18 -27.79 6.38
N SER A 272 -64.79 -29.01 5.96
CA SER A 272 -65.59 -30.12 5.38
C SER A 272 -66.84 -29.82 4.52
N GLN A 273 -66.87 -30.34 3.29
CA GLN A 273 -67.75 -31.43 2.81
C GLN A 273 -67.62 -31.64 1.29
N PHE A 274 -67.95 -32.85 0.86
CA PHE A 274 -67.72 -33.52 -0.43
C PHE A 274 -68.72 -33.07 -1.56
N PRO A 275 -68.68 -33.63 -2.80
CA PRO A 275 -68.69 -32.91 -4.07
C PRO A 275 -70.06 -32.91 -4.79
N ARG A 276 -70.25 -32.04 -5.81
CA ARG A 276 -71.21 -32.30 -6.90
C ARG A 276 -70.75 -31.76 -8.26
N ASN A 277 -71.19 -32.55 -9.23
CA ASN A 277 -70.95 -32.63 -10.67
C ASN A 277 -71.67 -31.53 -11.48
N THR A 278 -71.57 -31.62 -12.82
CA THR A 278 -72.24 -30.87 -13.92
C THR A 278 -71.49 -29.63 -14.39
N SER A 279 -71.30 -29.33 -15.68
CA SER A 279 -71.53 -29.96 -16.99
C SER A 279 -70.79 -29.09 -18.01
N GLY A 280 -70.35 -29.64 -19.14
CA GLY A 280 -69.86 -28.83 -20.26
C GLY A 280 -69.35 -29.69 -21.41
N GLU A 281 -70.17 -29.75 -22.46
CA GLU A 281 -70.11 -30.65 -23.60
C GLU A 281 -68.87 -30.47 -24.50
N SER A 282 -68.48 -31.60 -25.13
CA SER A 282 -67.75 -31.78 -26.41
C SER A 282 -68.39 -30.99 -27.57
N PRO A 283 -67.92 -31.00 -28.86
CA PRO A 283 -66.94 -31.88 -29.55
C PRO A 283 -65.92 -31.09 -30.45
N VAL A 284 -64.96 -31.64 -31.22
CA VAL A 284 -65.07 -32.48 -32.43
C VAL A 284 -63.65 -32.94 -32.87
N ALA A 285 -63.62 -34.15 -33.44
CA ALA A 285 -62.70 -34.84 -34.38
C ALA A 285 -61.64 -34.03 -35.17
N GLY A 286 -60.57 -34.63 -35.71
CA GLY A 286 -60.21 -36.04 -35.82
C GLY A 286 -59.00 -36.27 -36.73
N SER A 287 -58.73 -37.57 -36.95
CA SER A 287 -57.74 -38.21 -37.83
C SER A 287 -56.28 -38.22 -37.37
#